data_AF-A0A1H3GRE4-F1
#
_entry.id   AF-A0A1H3GRE4-F1
#
_cell.length_a   1.000
_cell.length_b   1.000
_cell.length_c   1.000
_cell.angle_alpha   90.00
_cell.angle_beta   90.00
_cell.angle_gamma   90.00
#
_symmetry.space_group_name_H-M   'P 1'
#
loop_
_entity.id
_entity.type
_entity.pdbx_description
1 polymer ?
#
loop_
_entity_poly.entity_id
_entity_poly.type
_entity_poly.pdbx_seq_one_letter_code
_entity_poly.pdbx_strand_id
1 'polypeptide(L)'
;MSDISQLGAPAPRTGDQQQRAAVGAWAVVIPGRRYEAERLFHHDTLELTGLADGPRPAPGDEVLVVTDGEAPVVVALARVAVDYDGREGPDGGEPRPDDGTLVLTYTRRAFDEPLPADGLTVDGLLTRLDPVTFRDFAGRLAPLPEKTTWLVSIDLPIEAPSPAEAVRLFWSYVMELGPRELPAFVSPSGDELAMQAFVLGDEANLDPEEDED
;
A
#
# COMPACT_ATOMS: atom_id res chain seq x y z
N MET A 1 24.24 65.80 24.32
CA MET A 1 24.83 64.49 24.61
C MET A 1 23.68 63.50 24.57
N SER A 2 23.26 63.06 23.37
CA SER A 2 23.72 61.82 22.69
C SER A 2 23.16 60.57 23.37
N ASP A 3 22.62 59.52 22.74
CA ASP A 3 22.18 59.19 21.37
C ASP A 3 21.49 57.79 21.46
N ILE A 4 20.52 57.54 20.56
CA ILE A 4 20.18 56.28 19.86
C ILE A 4 20.03 54.94 20.64
N SER A 5 18.81 54.39 20.65
CA SER A 5 18.47 53.17 19.89
C SER A 5 16.99 52.79 20.00
N GLN A 6 16.31 52.90 18.86
CA GLN A 6 15.09 52.16 18.54
C GLN A 6 15.44 50.68 18.36
N LEU A 7 14.54 49.78 18.76
CA LEU A 7 14.29 48.51 18.06
C LEU A 7 12.87 48.08 18.41
N GLY A 8 11.95 48.37 17.50
CA GLY A 8 10.57 47.87 17.56
C GLY A 8 10.58 46.35 17.52
N ALA A 9 9.84 45.73 18.42
CA ALA A 9 9.56 44.32 18.34
C ALA A 9 8.87 44.01 17.00
N PRO A 10 9.38 43.07 16.20
CA PRO A 10 8.69 42.67 14.98
C PRO A 10 7.36 42.02 15.34
N ALA A 11 6.30 42.49 14.68
CA ALA A 11 5.00 41.83 14.64
C ALA A 11 5.17 40.33 14.30
N PRO A 12 4.30 39.44 14.82
CA PRO A 12 4.31 38.05 14.39
C PRO A 12 4.17 38.02 12.87
N ARG A 13 5.13 37.40 12.19
CA ARG A 13 5.13 37.24 10.74
C ARG A 13 3.87 36.47 10.35
N THR A 14 2.92 37.17 9.78
CA THR A 14 1.72 36.66 9.10
C THR A 14 2.09 35.93 7.79
N GLY A 15 3.14 35.11 7.80
CA GLY A 15 3.78 34.53 6.62
C GLY A 15 3.92 33.00 6.62
N ASP A 16 3.83 32.32 7.76
CA ASP A 16 3.97 30.85 7.82
C ASP A 16 2.66 30.09 7.47
N GLN A 17 1.59 30.80 7.13
CA GLN A 17 0.31 30.24 6.69
C GLN A 17 0.03 30.41 5.19
N GLN A 18 0.92 31.08 4.43
CA GLN A 18 0.78 31.22 2.99
C GLN A 18 1.60 30.14 2.28
N GLN A 19 0.90 29.26 1.55
CA GLN A 19 1.40 28.15 0.72
C GLN A 19 1.76 26.82 1.41
N ARG A 20 0.90 26.31 2.32
CA ARG A 20 0.52 24.90 2.12
C ARG A 20 -0.28 24.88 0.83
N ALA A 21 0.34 24.54 -0.30
CA ALA A 21 -0.38 24.26 -1.52
C ALA A 21 -1.55 23.34 -1.15
N ALA A 22 -2.78 23.71 -1.56
CA ALA A 22 -3.94 22.88 -1.29
C ALA A 22 -3.64 21.48 -1.85
N VAL A 23 -3.62 20.48 -0.97
CA VAL A 23 -3.38 19.08 -1.32
C VAL A 23 -4.38 18.71 -2.41
N GLY A 24 -3.87 18.36 -3.58
CA GLY A 24 -4.67 17.87 -4.70
C GLY A 24 -5.19 16.47 -4.41
N ALA A 25 -6.31 16.11 -5.05
CA ALA A 25 -6.90 14.79 -4.94
C ALA A 25 -6.93 14.11 -6.31
N TRP A 26 -6.58 12.83 -6.36
CA TRP A 26 -6.45 12.06 -7.58
C TRP A 26 -6.97 10.63 -7.41
N ALA A 27 -7.32 10.00 -8.53
CA ALA A 27 -7.52 8.57 -8.64
C ALA A 27 -6.43 7.97 -9.53
N VAL A 28 -5.96 6.79 -9.14
CA VAL A 28 -5.11 5.92 -9.93
C VAL A 28 -5.86 4.63 -10.19
N VAL A 29 -5.82 4.17 -11.44
CA VAL A 29 -6.37 2.87 -11.83
C VAL A 29 -5.24 1.84 -11.95
N ILE A 30 -5.30 0.76 -11.18
CA ILE A 30 -4.35 -0.35 -11.25
C ILE A 30 -4.97 -1.57 -11.94
N PRO A 31 -4.17 -2.34 -12.71
CA PRO A 31 -4.62 -3.59 -13.28
C PRO A 31 -5.07 -4.61 -12.23
N GLY A 32 -6.05 -5.47 -12.54
CA GLY A 32 -6.47 -6.58 -11.67
C GLY A 32 -5.29 -7.46 -11.22
N ARG A 33 -4.38 -7.81 -12.15
CA ARG A 33 -3.14 -8.53 -11.83
C ARG A 33 -2.24 -7.81 -10.82
N ARG A 34 -2.24 -6.47 -10.81
CA ARG A 34 -1.47 -5.67 -9.85
C ARG A 34 -2.17 -5.71 -8.50
N TYR A 35 -3.49 -5.55 -8.48
CA TYR A 35 -4.27 -5.67 -7.26
C TYR A 35 -4.10 -7.05 -6.60
N GLU A 36 -4.15 -8.15 -7.36
CA GLU A 36 -3.86 -9.50 -6.85
C GLU A 36 -2.46 -9.60 -6.23
N ALA A 37 -1.45 -8.98 -6.84
CA ALA A 37 -0.09 -8.98 -6.29
C ALA A 37 0.03 -8.16 -4.99
N GLU A 38 -0.72 -7.06 -4.87
CA GLU A 38 -0.79 -6.21 -3.66
C GLU A 38 -1.53 -6.90 -2.50
N ARG A 39 -2.52 -7.74 -2.81
CA ARG A 39 -3.14 -8.64 -1.81
C ARG A 39 -2.16 -9.67 -1.27
N LEU A 40 -1.31 -10.19 -2.16
CA LEU A 40 -0.40 -11.28 -1.84
C LEU A 40 0.87 -10.83 -1.10
N PHE A 41 1.40 -9.67 -1.45
CA PHE A 41 2.67 -9.18 -0.93
C PHE A 41 2.49 -7.83 -0.23
N HIS A 42 3.08 -7.71 0.95
CA HIS A 42 3.08 -6.46 1.69
C HIS A 42 4.03 -5.44 1.06
N HIS A 43 3.50 -4.55 0.21
CA HIS A 43 4.22 -3.38 -0.29
C HIS A 43 3.77 -2.12 0.41
N ASP A 44 4.71 -1.30 0.90
CA ASP A 44 4.43 0.01 1.47
C ASP A 44 4.20 1.11 0.43
N THR A 45 4.66 0.85 -0.79
CA THR A 45 4.58 1.77 -1.91
C THR A 45 4.00 1.12 -3.15
N LEU A 46 3.37 1.95 -3.97
CA LEU A 46 2.91 1.63 -5.32
C LEU A 46 3.68 2.51 -6.30
N GLU A 47 4.45 1.87 -7.19
CA GLU A 47 5.17 2.56 -8.26
C GLU A 47 4.38 2.44 -9.56
N LEU A 48 4.15 3.58 -10.21
CA LEU A 48 3.46 3.68 -11.49
C LEU A 48 4.44 4.20 -12.53
N THR A 49 4.53 3.50 -13.64
CA THR A 49 5.39 3.86 -14.77
C THR A 49 4.54 4.07 -16.02
N GLY A 50 5.13 4.68 -17.06
CA GLY A 50 4.44 4.90 -18.32
C GLY A 50 3.37 5.99 -18.26
N LEU A 51 3.51 6.95 -17.33
CA LEU A 51 2.62 8.11 -17.25
C LEU A 51 2.81 9.01 -18.47
N ALA A 52 1.83 9.01 -19.38
CA ALA A 52 1.81 9.84 -20.58
C ALA A 52 1.79 11.35 -20.26
N ASP A 53 2.01 12.18 -21.28
CA ASP A 53 1.93 13.64 -21.18
C ASP A 53 0.53 14.07 -20.69
N GLY A 54 0.49 14.73 -19.53
CA GLY A 54 -0.75 15.18 -18.90
C GLY A 54 -0.51 15.78 -17.51
N PRO A 55 -1.57 16.32 -16.86
CA PRO A 55 -1.47 16.84 -15.51
C PRO A 55 -1.01 15.74 -14.54
N ARG A 56 0.05 16.00 -13.77
CA ARG A 56 0.58 15.08 -12.76
C ARG A 56 0.24 15.55 -11.35
N PRO A 57 0.01 14.63 -10.40
CA PRO A 57 -0.15 14.98 -9.00
C PRO A 57 1.17 15.51 -8.44
N ALA A 58 1.07 16.47 -7.52
CA ALA A 58 2.22 17.01 -6.82
C ALA A 58 2.63 16.12 -5.63
N PRO A 59 3.90 16.17 -5.20
CA PRO A 59 4.32 15.58 -3.93
C PRO A 59 3.37 15.94 -2.78
N GLY A 60 2.92 14.93 -2.04
CA GLY A 60 1.97 15.12 -0.95
C GLY A 60 0.49 15.12 -1.36
N ASP A 61 0.15 15.09 -2.65
CA ASP A 61 -1.24 14.95 -3.11
C ASP A 61 -1.85 13.61 -2.65
N GLU A 62 -3.15 13.63 -2.40
CA GLU A 62 -3.94 12.49 -1.95
C GLU A 62 -4.47 11.67 -3.12
N VAL A 63 -4.43 10.34 -3.00
CA VAL A 63 -4.72 9.42 -4.09
C VAL A 63 -5.65 8.30 -3.64
N LEU A 64 -6.74 8.08 -4.40
CA LEU A 64 -7.51 6.83 -4.37
C LEU A 64 -6.87 5.82 -5.31
N VAL A 65 -6.68 4.59 -4.86
CA VAL A 65 -6.25 3.48 -5.72
C VAL A 65 -7.48 2.63 -6.06
N VAL A 66 -7.74 2.45 -7.35
CA VAL A 66 -8.95 1.85 -7.92
C VAL A 66 -8.56 0.72 -8.87
N THR A 67 -9.32 -0.35 -8.96
CA THR A 67 -9.07 -1.44 -9.91
C THR A 67 -9.56 -1.11 -11.33
N ASP A 68 -8.91 -1.67 -12.35
CA ASP A 68 -9.50 -1.78 -13.69
C ASP A 68 -10.48 -2.98 -13.74
N GLY A 69 -11.71 -2.73 -14.16
CA GLY A 69 -12.73 -3.76 -14.19
C GLY A 69 -14.10 -3.19 -14.52
N GLU A 70 -15.04 -4.06 -14.87
CA GLU A 70 -16.42 -3.66 -15.16
C GLU A 70 -17.14 -3.13 -13.91
N ALA A 71 -16.77 -3.66 -12.73
CA ALA A 71 -17.19 -3.18 -11.42
C ALA A 71 -15.96 -2.71 -10.63
N PRO A 72 -15.47 -1.47 -10.88
CA PRO A 72 -14.28 -0.97 -10.23
C PRO A 72 -14.50 -0.81 -8.72
N VAL A 73 -13.45 -1.10 -7.94
CA VAL A 73 -13.45 -0.95 -6.49
C VAL A 73 -12.26 -0.13 -6.03
N VAL A 74 -12.46 0.66 -4.97
CA VAL A 74 -11.40 1.40 -4.26
C VAL A 74 -10.74 0.47 -3.27
N VAL A 75 -9.44 0.26 -3.43
CA VAL A 75 -8.66 -0.75 -2.70
C VAL A 75 -7.67 -0.13 -1.72
N ALA A 76 -7.33 1.15 -1.88
CA ALA A 76 -6.46 1.86 -0.95
C ALA A 76 -6.59 3.38 -1.03
N LEU A 77 -6.13 4.03 0.04
CA LEU A 77 -5.74 5.43 0.06
C LEU A 77 -4.21 5.51 0.06
N ALA A 78 -3.69 6.45 -0.71
CA ALA A 78 -2.27 6.71 -0.78
C ALA A 78 -2.00 8.21 -0.82
N ARG A 79 -0.72 8.55 -0.70
CA ARG A 79 -0.21 9.91 -0.91
C ARG A 79 0.95 9.84 -1.88
N VAL A 80 1.06 10.81 -2.77
CA VAL A 80 2.26 10.94 -3.60
C VAL A 80 3.45 11.14 -2.68
N ALA A 81 4.47 10.29 -2.86
CA ALA A 81 5.69 10.39 -2.08
C ALA A 81 6.28 11.80 -2.22
N VAL A 82 6.66 12.38 -1.09
CA VAL A 82 7.51 13.56 -1.09
C VAL A 82 8.90 13.01 -1.25
N ASP A 83 9.56 13.28 -2.39
CA ASP A 83 10.88 12.72 -2.75
C ASP A 83 11.72 12.45 -1.50
N TYR A 84 11.82 11.17 -1.13
CA TYR A 84 12.84 10.73 -0.20
C TYR A 84 14.07 10.52 -1.06
N ASP A 85 14.75 11.61 -1.39
CA ASP A 85 16.07 11.54 -2.01
C ASP A 85 17.00 10.85 -0.99
N GLY A 86 17.09 9.53 -1.11
CA GLY A 86 17.76 8.64 -0.17
C GLY A 86 18.50 7.50 -0.85
N ARG A 87 18.66 7.55 -2.19
CA ARG A 87 19.65 6.74 -2.89
C ARG A 87 20.96 7.53 -2.98
N GLU A 88 21.67 7.64 -1.86
CA GLU A 88 23.13 7.66 -1.93
C GLU A 88 23.59 6.25 -2.33
N GLY A 89 23.47 5.96 -3.63
CA GLY A 89 24.33 4.95 -4.24
C GLY A 89 25.78 5.45 -4.15
N PRO A 90 26.77 4.54 -4.12
CA PRO A 90 28.19 4.91 -4.00
C PRO A 90 28.71 5.78 -5.15
N ASP A 91 27.97 5.90 -6.25
CA ASP A 91 28.21 6.87 -7.31
C ASP A 91 27.22 8.03 -7.19
N GLY A 92 27.68 9.17 -6.67
CA GLY A 92 26.98 10.45 -6.64
C GLY A 92 26.75 11.04 -8.03
N GLY A 93 25.99 10.33 -8.87
CA GLY A 93 25.42 10.85 -10.09
C GLY A 93 24.29 11.83 -9.77
N GLU A 94 24.20 12.93 -10.51
CA GLU A 94 23.11 13.88 -10.35
C GLU A 94 21.75 13.16 -10.43
N PRO A 95 20.79 13.49 -9.54
CA PRO A 95 19.46 12.89 -9.56
C PRO A 95 18.83 13.18 -10.91
N ARG A 96 18.70 12.14 -11.73
CA ARG A 96 17.95 12.23 -12.98
C ARG A 96 16.48 12.21 -12.57
N PRO A 97 15.67 13.23 -12.90
CA PRO A 97 14.23 13.09 -12.76
C PRO A 97 13.82 11.91 -13.63
N ASP A 98 13.35 10.84 -13.01
CA ASP A 98 12.85 9.69 -13.76
C ASP A 98 11.52 10.12 -14.37
N ASP A 99 11.57 10.53 -15.64
CA ASP A 99 10.63 11.41 -16.36
C ASP A 99 9.19 10.85 -16.53
N GLY A 100 8.86 9.73 -15.86
CA GLY A 100 7.58 9.04 -15.98
C GLY A 100 7.20 8.12 -14.84
N THR A 101 7.93 8.16 -13.71
CA THR A 101 7.67 7.30 -12.55
C THR A 101 6.98 8.10 -11.44
N LEU A 102 5.86 7.59 -10.93
CA LEU A 102 5.14 8.15 -9.77
C LEU A 102 5.12 7.13 -8.65
N VAL A 103 5.62 7.52 -7.48
CA VAL A 103 5.64 6.68 -6.28
C VAL A 103 4.55 7.16 -5.33
N LEU A 104 3.71 6.22 -4.90
CA LEU A 104 2.67 6.45 -3.91
C LEU A 104 3.00 5.68 -2.63
N THR A 105 2.84 6.31 -1.48
CA THR A 105 2.91 5.65 -0.17
C THR A 105 1.50 5.36 0.32
N TYR A 106 1.19 4.10 0.63
CA TYR A 106 -0.11 3.75 1.17
C TYR A 106 -0.32 4.36 2.55
N THR A 107 -1.47 5.01 2.73
CA THR A 107 -1.90 5.55 4.03
C THR A 107 -3.00 4.71 4.66
N ARG A 108 -3.77 3.98 3.83
CA ARG A 108 -4.75 2.98 4.25
C ARG A 108 -4.94 1.94 3.15
N ARG A 109 -4.97 0.66 3.52
CA ARG A 109 -5.28 -0.46 2.60
C ARG A 109 -6.63 -1.05 2.97
N ALA A 110 -7.40 -1.39 1.95
CA ALA A 110 -8.69 -2.07 2.04
C ALA A 110 -8.72 -3.18 0.99
N PHE A 111 -7.66 -3.99 0.98
CA PHE A 111 -7.44 -4.99 -0.04
C PHE A 111 -8.37 -6.20 0.10
N ASP A 112 -8.78 -6.51 1.33
CA ASP A 112 -9.62 -7.66 1.64
C ASP A 112 -11.11 -7.30 1.71
N GLU A 113 -11.42 -6.04 2.05
CA GLU A 113 -12.77 -5.46 2.03
C GLU A 113 -12.80 -4.18 1.18
N PRO A 114 -12.70 -4.30 -0.16
CA PRO A 114 -12.65 -3.14 -1.03
C PRO A 114 -14.01 -2.46 -1.14
N LEU A 115 -14.00 -1.15 -1.38
CA LEU A 115 -15.21 -0.34 -1.45
C LEU A 115 -15.67 -0.17 -2.90
N PRO A 116 -16.95 -0.42 -3.26
CA PRO A 116 -17.45 -0.14 -4.60
C PRO A 116 -17.20 1.31 -5.03
N ALA A 117 -16.66 1.52 -6.23
CA ALA A 117 -16.33 2.83 -6.78
C ALA A 117 -17.55 3.52 -7.44
N ASP A 118 -18.77 3.20 -7.01
CA ASP A 118 -20.00 3.76 -7.55
C ASP A 118 -19.98 5.30 -7.51
N GLY A 119 -20.24 5.92 -8.67
CA GLY A 119 -20.24 7.38 -8.82
C GLY A 119 -18.85 8.02 -8.95
N LEU A 120 -17.77 7.23 -8.97
CA LEU A 120 -16.43 7.72 -9.30
C LEU A 120 -16.21 7.69 -10.81
N THR A 121 -15.97 8.85 -11.41
CA THR A 121 -15.55 8.93 -12.82
C THR A 121 -14.03 8.92 -12.90
N VAL A 122 -13.47 7.84 -13.45
CA VAL A 122 -12.05 7.72 -13.78
C VAL A 122 -11.87 7.75 -15.31
N ASP A 123 -10.91 8.55 -15.76
CA ASP A 123 -10.50 8.68 -17.15
C ASP A 123 -8.99 8.35 -17.25
N GLY A 124 -8.69 7.17 -17.77
CA GLY A 124 -7.32 6.67 -17.91
C GLY A 124 -6.66 6.22 -16.60
N LEU A 125 -5.33 6.18 -16.61
CA LEU A 125 -4.50 5.71 -15.50
C LEU A 125 -4.49 6.68 -14.31
N LEU A 126 -4.54 7.99 -14.60
CA LEU A 126 -4.53 9.07 -13.62
C LEU A 126 -5.69 10.02 -13.90
N THR A 127 -6.52 10.27 -12.89
CA THR A 127 -7.65 11.19 -13.00
C THR A 127 -7.63 12.16 -11.83
N ARG A 128 -7.73 13.46 -12.12
CA ARG A 128 -7.87 14.46 -11.06
C ARG A 128 -9.28 14.40 -10.48
N LEU A 129 -9.38 14.42 -9.15
CA LEU A 129 -10.65 14.38 -8.43
C LEU A 129 -11.00 15.74 -7.81
N ASP A 130 -12.29 15.94 -7.56
CA ASP A 130 -12.72 16.93 -6.57
C ASP A 130 -12.29 16.45 -5.17
N PRO A 131 -11.63 17.30 -4.35
CA PRO A 131 -11.33 16.99 -2.96
C PRO A 131 -12.53 16.54 -2.11
N VAL A 132 -13.76 16.96 -2.45
CA VAL A 132 -14.99 16.48 -1.78
C VAL A 132 -15.20 14.99 -2.07
N THR A 133 -15.17 14.58 -3.34
CA THR A 133 -15.30 13.18 -3.75
C THR A 133 -14.25 12.30 -3.07
N PHE A 134 -12.98 12.75 -3.04
CA PHE A 134 -11.93 12.02 -2.33
C PHE A 134 -12.27 11.80 -0.84
N ARG A 135 -12.68 12.86 -0.14
CA ARG A 135 -13.03 12.78 1.29
C ARG A 135 -14.21 11.86 1.55
N ASP A 136 -15.20 11.82 0.66
CA ASP A 136 -16.37 10.95 0.80
C ASP A 136 -15.96 9.47 0.73
N PHE A 137 -15.12 9.10 -0.26
CA PHE A 137 -14.58 7.73 -0.34
C PHE A 137 -13.64 7.40 0.83
N ALA A 138 -12.75 8.33 1.20
CA ALA A 138 -11.84 8.14 2.32
C ALA A 138 -12.58 7.96 3.66
N GLY A 139 -13.71 8.66 3.85
CA GLY A 139 -14.56 8.55 5.03
C GLY A 139 -15.38 7.27 5.11
N ARG A 140 -15.66 6.61 3.97
CA ARG A 140 -16.37 5.33 3.89
C ARG A 140 -15.48 4.13 4.16
N LEU A 141 -14.18 4.24 3.89
CA LEU A 141 -13.23 3.18 4.22
C LEU A 141 -13.12 3.05 5.74
N ALA A 142 -13.15 1.81 6.24
CA ALA A 142 -13.01 1.53 7.66
C ALA A 142 -11.68 2.09 8.21
N PRO A 143 -11.65 2.56 9.46
CA PRO A 143 -10.40 2.90 10.13
C PRO A 143 -9.47 1.69 10.20
N LEU A 144 -8.16 1.93 10.19
CA LEU A 144 -7.19 0.85 10.40
C LEU A 144 -7.43 0.24 11.78
N PRO A 145 -7.64 -1.07 11.89
CA PRO A 145 -7.77 -1.73 13.19
C PRO A 145 -6.46 -1.60 13.97
N GLU A 146 -6.55 -1.74 15.29
CA GLU A 146 -5.36 -1.77 16.13
C GLU A 146 -4.49 -2.98 15.76
N LYS A 147 -3.17 -2.77 15.79
CA LYS A 147 -2.21 -3.82 15.44
C LYS A 147 -2.22 -4.89 16.52
N THR A 148 -2.50 -6.12 16.11
CA THR A 148 -2.35 -7.32 16.92
C THR A 148 -1.11 -8.09 16.48
N THR A 149 -0.44 -8.76 17.42
CA THR A 149 0.66 -9.67 17.09
C THR A 149 0.10 -11.02 16.69
N TRP A 150 0.49 -11.49 15.51
CA TRP A 150 0.11 -12.78 14.96
C TRP A 150 1.31 -13.73 14.91
N LEU A 151 1.07 -15.01 15.17
CA LEU A 151 2.01 -16.10 14.89
C LEU A 151 1.64 -16.68 13.52
N VAL A 152 2.63 -16.79 12.64
CA VAL A 152 2.45 -17.30 11.28
C VAL A 152 3.45 -18.43 11.03
N SER A 153 2.97 -19.62 10.69
CA SER A 153 3.79 -20.79 10.33
C SER A 153 3.41 -21.36 8.96
N ILE A 154 4.35 -22.08 8.35
CA ILE A 154 4.09 -22.96 7.20
C ILE A 154 4.52 -24.34 7.65
N ASP A 155 3.57 -25.27 7.70
CA ASP A 155 3.80 -26.63 8.17
C ASP A 155 3.67 -27.60 6.98
N LEU A 156 4.81 -28.17 6.57
CA LEU A 156 4.88 -29.12 5.46
C LEU A 156 5.32 -30.50 5.96
N PRO A 157 4.57 -31.57 5.68
CA PRO A 157 4.99 -32.92 5.99
C PRO A 157 6.11 -33.35 5.03
N ILE A 158 7.35 -33.40 5.52
CA ILE A 158 8.53 -33.76 4.73
C ILE A 158 9.09 -35.11 5.18
N GLU A 159 9.13 -36.07 4.28
CA GLU A 159 9.85 -37.33 4.47
C GLU A 159 11.28 -37.20 3.95
N ALA A 160 12.28 -37.44 4.80
CA ALA A 160 13.69 -37.30 4.43
C ALA A 160 14.60 -38.23 5.27
N PRO A 161 15.78 -38.63 4.74
CA PRO A 161 16.70 -39.52 5.45
C PRO A 161 17.42 -38.84 6.63
N SER A 162 17.32 -37.51 6.75
CA SER A 162 17.85 -36.77 7.91
C SER A 162 17.12 -35.44 8.11
N PRO A 163 17.19 -34.83 9.31
CA PRO A 163 16.65 -33.49 9.55
C PRO A 163 17.22 -32.41 8.61
N ALA A 164 18.51 -32.51 8.27
CA ALA A 164 19.14 -31.55 7.36
C ALA A 164 18.64 -31.69 5.92
N GLU A 165 18.32 -32.90 5.46
CA GLU A 165 17.66 -33.11 4.16
C GLU A 165 16.22 -32.63 4.17
N ALA A 166 15.49 -32.84 5.27
CA ALA A 166 14.12 -32.31 5.41
C ALA A 166 14.09 -30.78 5.27
N VAL A 167 15.04 -30.06 5.89
CA VAL A 167 15.14 -28.59 5.76
C VAL A 167 15.47 -28.15 4.34
N ARG A 168 16.31 -28.90 3.61
CA ARG A 168 16.60 -28.58 2.20
C ARG A 168 15.36 -28.74 1.33
N LEU A 169 14.65 -29.86 1.49
CA LEU A 169 13.40 -30.14 0.78
C LEU A 169 12.30 -29.12 1.13
N PHE A 170 12.18 -28.75 2.41
CA PHE A 170 11.28 -27.69 2.85
C PHE A 170 11.52 -26.39 2.07
N TRP A 171 12.77 -25.90 2.01
CA TRP A 171 13.08 -24.68 1.27
C TRP A 171 12.88 -24.83 -0.24
N SER A 172 13.14 -26.00 -0.81
CA SER A 172 12.80 -26.29 -2.20
C SER A 172 11.29 -26.11 -2.44
N TYR A 173 10.43 -26.73 -1.64
CA TYR A 173 8.98 -26.59 -1.79
C TYR A 173 8.48 -25.17 -1.56
N VAL A 174 9.02 -24.48 -0.54
CA VAL A 174 8.66 -23.09 -0.28
C VAL A 174 8.93 -22.20 -1.49
N MET A 175 10.06 -22.41 -2.16
CA MET A 175 10.45 -21.63 -3.34
C MET A 175 9.72 -22.05 -4.62
N GLU A 176 9.35 -23.33 -4.75
CA GLU A 176 8.67 -23.86 -5.94
C GLU A 176 7.17 -23.53 -5.95
N LEU A 177 6.49 -23.72 -4.81
CA LEU A 177 5.03 -23.56 -4.68
C LEU A 177 4.66 -22.10 -4.38
N GLY A 178 5.43 -21.47 -3.48
CA GLY A 178 5.23 -20.07 -3.10
C GLY A 178 3.86 -19.78 -2.43
N PRO A 179 3.54 -18.49 -2.23
CA PRO A 179 2.38 -18.08 -1.41
C PRO A 179 1.02 -18.27 -2.10
N ARG A 180 1.00 -18.72 -3.36
CA ARG A 180 -0.25 -19.03 -4.07
C ARG A 180 -0.78 -20.43 -3.78
N GLU A 181 0.12 -21.33 -3.39
CA GLU A 181 -0.19 -22.76 -3.22
C GLU A 181 0.07 -23.24 -1.80
N LEU A 182 0.93 -22.56 -1.04
CA LEU A 182 1.24 -22.92 0.34
C LEU A 182 0.25 -22.30 1.32
N PRO A 183 -0.40 -23.10 2.19
CA PRO A 183 -1.15 -22.56 3.31
C PRO A 183 -0.20 -21.98 4.37
N ALA A 184 -0.53 -20.78 4.83
CA ALA A 184 0.04 -20.20 6.02
C ALA A 184 -0.95 -20.37 7.18
N PHE A 185 -0.49 -20.91 8.30
CA PHE A 185 -1.29 -21.05 9.51
C PHE A 185 -1.10 -19.81 10.38
N VAL A 186 -2.20 -19.18 10.76
CA VAL A 186 -2.22 -17.92 11.48
C VAL A 186 -2.96 -18.10 12.80
N SER A 187 -2.39 -17.61 13.89
CA SER A 187 -3.06 -17.53 15.19
C SER A 187 -2.69 -16.24 15.93
N PRO A 188 -3.59 -15.69 16.78
CA PRO A 188 -3.24 -14.57 17.65
C PRO A 188 -2.14 -14.98 18.64
N SER A 189 -1.18 -14.09 18.89
CA SER A 189 -0.21 -14.31 19.96
C SER A 189 -0.93 -14.41 21.32
N GLY A 190 -0.74 -15.53 22.02
CA GLY A 190 -1.44 -15.84 23.27
C GLY A 190 -2.71 -16.68 23.13
N ASP A 191 -3.13 -17.01 21.90
CA ASP A 191 -4.22 -17.94 21.60
C ASP A 191 -3.87 -18.83 20.40
N GLU A 192 -2.84 -19.66 20.58
CA GLU A 192 -2.30 -20.55 19.54
C GLU A 192 -3.30 -21.65 19.10
N LEU A 193 -4.33 -21.93 19.90
CA LEU A 193 -5.36 -22.91 19.57
C LEU A 193 -6.38 -22.39 18.55
N ALA A 194 -6.48 -21.07 18.35
CA ALA A 194 -7.31 -20.45 17.33
C ALA A 194 -6.63 -20.44 15.95
N MET A 195 -5.88 -21.49 15.62
CA MET A 195 -5.12 -21.62 14.39
C MET A 195 -6.05 -21.74 13.18
N GLN A 196 -5.87 -20.86 12.21
CA GLN A 196 -6.62 -20.85 10.95
C GLN A 196 -5.66 -20.88 9.77
N ALA A 197 -5.98 -21.66 8.74
CA ALA A 197 -5.21 -21.70 7.51
C ALA A 197 -5.66 -20.61 6.54
N PHE A 198 -4.69 -19.96 5.89
CA PHE A 198 -4.89 -18.96 4.87
C PHE A 198 -4.09 -19.31 3.62
N VAL A 199 -4.72 -19.19 2.45
CA VAL A 199 -4.06 -19.25 1.13
C VAL A 199 -4.44 -17.98 0.38
N LEU A 200 -3.45 -17.27 -0.18
CA LEU A 200 -3.67 -15.97 -0.84
C LEU A 200 -4.33 -14.88 0.03
N GLY A 201 -4.27 -15.01 1.36
CA GLY A 201 -4.92 -14.08 2.29
C GLY A 201 -6.40 -14.38 2.54
N ASP A 202 -6.95 -15.41 1.90
CA ASP A 202 -8.31 -15.90 2.14
C ASP A 202 -8.25 -17.14 3.06
N GLU A 203 -9.24 -17.29 3.94
CA GLU A 203 -9.35 -18.48 4.80
C GLU A 203 -9.53 -19.73 3.94
N ALA A 204 -8.70 -20.74 4.20
CA ALA A 204 -8.74 -22.02 3.50
C ALA A 204 -9.22 -23.11 4.45
N ASN A 205 -10.29 -23.81 4.08
CA ASN A 205 -10.63 -25.07 4.75
C ASN A 205 -9.63 -26.14 4.30
N LEU A 206 -9.00 -26.80 5.26
CA LEU A 206 -8.09 -27.91 5.00
C LEU A 206 -8.67 -29.24 5.45
N ASP A 207 -9.93 -29.29 5.90
CA ASP A 207 -10.63 -30.52 6.24
C ASP A 207 -11.21 -31.17 4.98
N PRO A 208 -10.61 -32.26 4.46
CA PRO A 208 -11.09 -32.92 3.27
C PRO A 208 -12.47 -33.59 3.45
N GLU A 209 -12.96 -33.77 4.69
CA GLU A 209 -14.28 -34.35 4.94
C GLU A 209 -15.42 -33.32 4.84
N GLU A 210 -15.13 -32.01 4.80
CA GLU A 210 -16.15 -30.96 4.67
C GLU A 210 -16.37 -30.48 3.22
N ASP A 211 -15.53 -30.91 2.28
CA ASP A 211 -15.61 -30.54 0.84
C ASP A 211 -16.58 -31.45 0.02
N GLU A 212 -17.24 -32.43 0.64
CA GLU A 212 -18.10 -33.43 -0.04
C GLU A 212 -19.63 -33.16 -0.01
N ASP A 213 -20.11 -31.96 0.36
CA ASP A 213 -21.55 -31.60 0.39
C ASP A 213 -22.07 -30.81 -0.83
#